data_AF-A0A5N7XJM4-F1
#
_entry.id   AF-A0A5N7XJM4-F1
#
_cell.length_a   1.000
_cell.length_b   1.000
_cell.length_c   1.000
_cell.angle_alpha   90.00
_cell.angle_beta   90.00
_cell.angle_gamma   90.00
#
_symmetry.space_group_name_H-M   'P 1'
#
loop_
_entity.id
_entity.type
_entity.pdbx_description
1 polymer ?
#
loop_
_entity_poly.entity_id
_entity_poly.type
_entity_poly.pdbx_seq_one_letter_code
_entity_poly.pdbx_strand_id
1 'polypeptide(L)'
;MSESQSKKKPSRFMGALKARWSRLERWLLDGSEVVGTHRPDDLKADAQWAAGQQQARGSRLLIWVSLVTVLVLLLWACLGRIDEVVRGQGKVVPSRQVQVVQSLDGGIVKEILVHPGEHVEQGQVILRIDPTRYSSSLGENKAELLALKAKAARLQALASGEPFKAPEDVQAMAPQLVEMERRMWESRSQELNTNVNIARDQLRQRQQELRETQANRDQASSSCSLTSEELSVTRPLLKSGAVSEVDLLRLQRDVARFCGEAKAAGAQIGRIQAAIQEAERKIQESELNMRNQSRSELSDTQAKLGTLEQGKVALEDRVKLAEVRSPVRGTVNTLMANTIGGVVQPGKDILDIVPLDDTLLMEVQINPRDIGFLHFGQQAEVKFTAYDFAIYGGLQGKLEQIGANTVTDEKGNSFYVVKVRTEKAHVGDDSRPIIPGMQAEVHILTGKRTLMQYLLKPILRAKSNALIER
;
A
#
# COMPACT_ATOMS: atom_id res chain seq x y z
N MET A 1 34.53 -74.27 35.44
CA MET A 1 35.86 -73.81 35.02
C MET A 1 36.11 -72.42 35.60
N SER A 2 37.16 -72.32 36.44
CA SER A 2 37.94 -71.14 36.90
C SER A 2 37.17 -69.85 37.27
N GLU A 3 37.01 -69.46 38.54
CA GLU A 3 38.01 -68.99 39.53
C GLU A 3 38.61 -67.60 39.22
N SER A 4 38.29 -66.61 40.06
CA SER A 4 39.17 -65.52 40.51
C SER A 4 38.48 -64.68 41.60
N GLN A 5 39.18 -64.51 42.74
CA GLN A 5 38.70 -63.93 44.00
C GLN A 5 38.69 -62.39 44.02
N SER A 6 37.86 -61.79 44.90
CA SER A 6 38.35 -60.77 45.85
C SER A 6 37.37 -60.50 47.00
N LYS A 7 37.77 -60.89 48.22
CA LYS A 7 37.16 -60.52 49.51
C LYS A 7 37.41 -59.04 49.82
N LYS A 8 36.43 -58.31 50.38
CA LYS A 8 36.71 -57.20 51.32
C LYS A 8 35.66 -57.05 52.43
N LYS A 9 36.20 -57.01 53.66
CA LYS A 9 35.59 -56.97 55.00
C LYS A 9 34.63 -55.79 55.23
N PRO A 10 33.68 -55.91 56.18
CA PRO A 10 32.98 -54.75 56.74
C PRO A 10 33.98 -53.84 57.45
N SER A 11 33.95 -52.55 57.09
CA SER A 11 34.96 -51.57 57.47
C SER A 11 34.76 -51.05 58.90
N ARG A 12 35.88 -50.94 59.60
CA ARG A 12 36.11 -50.47 60.97
C ARG A 12 35.70 -49.00 61.23
N PHE A 13 34.80 -48.41 60.45
CA PHE A 13 34.52 -46.95 60.50
C PHE A 13 33.46 -46.55 61.54
N MET A 14 32.43 -47.38 61.77
CA MET A 14 31.39 -47.05 62.76
C MET A 14 31.84 -47.26 64.21
N GLY A 15 32.77 -48.18 64.46
CA GLY A 15 33.38 -48.37 65.79
C GLY A 15 34.31 -47.22 66.19
N ALA A 16 34.99 -46.60 65.22
CA ALA A 16 35.94 -45.50 65.47
C ALA A 16 35.25 -44.17 65.78
N LEU A 17 34.11 -43.87 65.14
CA LEU A 17 33.33 -42.66 65.45
C LEU A 17 32.62 -42.75 66.80
N LYS A 18 32.01 -43.90 67.13
CA LYS A 18 31.33 -44.09 68.42
C LYS A 18 32.32 -44.08 69.59
N ALA A 19 33.53 -44.63 69.39
CA ALA A 19 34.61 -44.58 70.38
C ALA A 19 35.29 -43.19 70.52
N ARG A 20 35.21 -42.32 69.51
CA ARG A 20 35.64 -40.91 69.59
C ARG A 20 34.58 -40.02 70.25
N TRP A 21 33.30 -40.28 70.02
CA TRP A 21 32.19 -39.58 70.67
C TRP A 21 32.08 -39.93 72.16
N SER A 22 32.17 -41.22 72.53
CA SER A 22 32.13 -41.64 73.94
C SER A 22 33.37 -41.24 74.76
N ARG A 23 34.45 -40.83 74.09
CA ARG A 23 35.65 -40.26 74.72
C ARG A 23 35.53 -38.76 74.93
N LEU A 24 34.87 -38.06 74.01
CA LEU A 24 34.55 -36.64 74.14
C LEU A 24 33.52 -36.38 75.24
N GLU A 25 32.54 -37.28 75.40
CA GLU A 25 31.50 -37.19 76.43
C GLU A 25 32.04 -37.49 77.84
N ARG A 26 32.92 -38.49 77.99
CA ARG A 26 33.63 -38.77 79.25
C ARG A 26 34.64 -37.68 79.62
N TRP A 27 35.31 -37.06 78.64
CA TRP A 27 36.20 -35.91 78.89
C TRP A 27 35.44 -34.63 79.27
N LEU A 28 34.17 -34.51 78.87
CA LEU A 28 33.32 -33.36 79.21
C LEU A 28 32.61 -33.48 80.57
N LEU A 29 32.51 -34.66 81.18
CA LEU A 29 31.61 -34.88 82.33
C LEU A 29 32.26 -35.50 83.59
N ASP A 30 33.50 -36.00 83.55
CA ASP A 30 34.11 -36.68 84.71
C ASP A 30 35.04 -35.75 85.50
N GLY A 31 34.71 -35.53 86.77
CA GLY A 31 35.37 -34.59 87.68
C GLY A 31 34.60 -34.47 88.99
N SER A 32 34.12 -35.59 89.53
CA SER A 32 33.51 -35.68 90.86
C SER A 32 34.54 -36.27 91.83
N GLU A 33 35.14 -35.43 92.69
CA GLU A 33 35.84 -35.91 93.88
C GLU A 33 35.10 -35.51 95.18
N VAL A 34 35.19 -36.46 96.09
CA VAL A 34 34.36 -36.75 97.25
C VAL A 34 34.52 -35.73 98.39
N VAL A 35 33.38 -35.47 99.04
CA VAL A 35 33.15 -34.63 100.23
C VAL A 35 34.02 -35.04 101.42
N GLY A 36 34.69 -34.05 102.05
CA GLY A 36 35.43 -34.16 103.31
C GLY A 36 35.04 -33.05 104.30
N THR A 37 34.97 -33.40 105.58
CA THR A 37 34.26 -32.75 106.70
C THR A 37 34.63 -31.29 107.04
N HIS A 38 33.59 -30.51 107.36
CA HIS A 38 33.57 -29.08 107.68
C HIS A 38 33.86 -28.79 109.17
N ARG A 39 34.68 -27.77 109.48
CA ARG A 39 34.79 -27.11 110.80
C ARG A 39 34.80 -25.60 110.59
N PRO A 40 34.03 -24.80 111.37
CA PRO A 40 33.85 -23.39 111.12
C PRO A 40 35.04 -22.60 111.71
N ASP A 41 35.70 -21.81 110.87
CA ASP A 41 36.43 -20.56 111.20
C ASP A 41 37.61 -20.30 110.24
N ASP A 42 37.37 -20.30 108.91
CA ASP A 42 38.42 -19.92 107.95
C ASP A 42 37.89 -19.22 106.68
N LEU A 43 37.80 -17.88 106.73
CA LEU A 43 37.30 -17.00 105.65
C LEU A 43 38.14 -17.03 104.36
N LYS A 44 39.32 -17.67 104.37
CA LYS A 44 40.17 -17.82 103.17
C LYS A 44 39.74 -19.00 102.29
N ALA A 45 39.03 -19.98 102.85
CA ALA A 45 38.52 -21.13 102.09
C ALA A 45 37.28 -20.78 101.25
N ASP A 46 36.42 -19.88 101.73
CA ASP A 46 35.21 -19.42 101.02
C ASP A 46 35.54 -18.59 99.77
N ALA A 47 36.64 -17.84 99.79
CA ALA A 47 37.11 -17.06 98.64
C ALA A 47 37.62 -17.95 97.49
N GLN A 48 38.18 -19.12 97.79
CA GLN A 48 38.63 -20.09 96.79
C GLN A 48 37.48 -20.95 96.25
N TRP A 49 36.43 -21.19 97.06
CA TRP A 49 35.22 -21.89 96.66
C TRP A 49 34.38 -21.09 95.65
N ALA A 50 34.27 -19.77 95.82
CA ALA A 50 33.54 -18.90 94.88
C ALA A 50 34.24 -18.70 93.53
N ALA A 51 35.57 -18.79 93.48
CA ALA A 51 36.35 -18.61 92.24
C ALA A 51 36.32 -19.85 91.31
N GLY A 52 35.99 -21.03 91.84
CA GLY A 52 36.01 -22.30 91.09
C GLY A 52 34.76 -22.59 90.25
N GLN A 53 33.63 -21.92 90.50
CA GLN A 53 32.34 -22.25 89.89
C GLN A 53 32.03 -21.53 88.57
N GLN A 54 32.97 -20.72 88.07
CA GLN A 54 32.81 -19.94 86.85
C GLN A 54 33.47 -20.61 85.63
N GLN A 55 33.34 -21.93 85.48
CA GLN A 55 33.86 -22.66 84.30
C GLN A 55 32.79 -22.81 83.22
N ALA A 56 32.88 -21.93 82.23
CA ALA A 56 31.95 -21.73 81.14
C ALA A 56 31.90 -22.94 80.17
N ARG A 57 31.00 -23.89 80.42
CA ARG A 57 30.67 -24.97 79.46
C ARG A 57 29.51 -24.62 78.51
N GLY A 58 28.56 -23.78 78.94
CA GLY A 58 27.41 -23.36 78.11
C GLY A 58 27.70 -22.26 77.08
N SER A 59 28.70 -21.39 77.33
CA SER A 59 29.01 -20.25 76.44
C SER A 59 29.60 -20.67 75.10
N ARG A 60 30.39 -21.76 75.06
CA ARG A 60 31.03 -22.24 73.82
C ARG A 60 30.02 -22.75 72.79
N LEU A 61 28.92 -23.36 73.23
CA LEU A 61 27.88 -23.87 72.33
C LEU A 61 27.07 -22.72 71.70
N LEU A 62 26.74 -21.70 72.50
CA LEU A 62 26.10 -20.47 72.02
C LEU A 62 26.98 -19.72 71.00
N ILE A 63 28.30 -19.67 71.22
CA ILE A 63 29.25 -19.07 70.28
C ILE A 63 29.25 -19.81 68.94
N TRP A 64 29.24 -21.15 68.94
CA TRP A 64 29.22 -21.93 67.70
C TRP A 64 27.90 -21.81 66.94
N VAL A 65 26.76 -21.81 67.63
CA VAL A 65 25.43 -21.63 67.00
C VAL A 65 25.29 -20.23 66.39
N SER A 66 25.76 -19.20 67.12
CA SER A 66 25.85 -17.83 66.60
C SER A 66 26.73 -17.76 65.35
N LEU A 67 27.92 -18.37 65.39
CA LEU A 67 28.85 -18.39 64.25
C LEU A 67 28.25 -19.04 63.01
N VAL A 68 27.57 -20.19 63.18
CA VAL A 68 26.89 -20.89 62.07
C VAL A 68 25.74 -20.03 61.52
N THR A 69 24.95 -19.39 62.38
CA THR A 69 23.84 -18.53 61.95
C THR A 69 24.34 -17.33 61.14
N VAL A 70 25.43 -16.70 61.58
CA VAL A 70 26.10 -15.63 60.84
C VAL A 70 26.65 -16.13 59.50
N LEU A 71 27.27 -17.31 59.45
CA LEU A 71 27.74 -17.91 58.21
C LEU A 71 26.60 -18.19 57.22
N VAL A 72 25.46 -18.67 57.70
CA VAL A 72 24.26 -18.92 56.86
C VAL A 72 23.68 -17.61 56.34
N LEU A 73 23.59 -16.55 57.17
CA LEU A 73 23.13 -15.23 56.73
C LEU A 73 24.10 -14.59 55.74
N LEU A 74 25.41 -14.75 55.92
CA LEU A 74 26.43 -14.28 54.97
C LEU A 74 26.33 -15.04 53.64
N LEU A 75 26.12 -16.36 53.67
CA LEU A 75 25.93 -17.17 52.49
C LEU A 75 24.64 -16.75 51.75
N TRP A 76 23.55 -16.54 52.48
CA TRP A 76 22.29 -16.05 51.93
C TRP A 76 22.44 -14.63 51.35
N ALA A 77 23.16 -13.73 52.02
CA ALA A 77 23.43 -12.39 51.51
C ALA A 77 24.30 -12.38 50.25
N CYS A 78 25.16 -13.40 50.06
CA CYS A 78 25.95 -13.61 48.86
C CYS A 78 25.14 -14.23 47.70
N LEU A 79 24.13 -15.05 47.98
CA LEU A 79 23.30 -15.70 46.96
C LEU A 79 22.03 -14.91 46.62
N GLY A 80 21.48 -14.17 47.57
CA GLY A 80 20.24 -13.41 47.44
C GLY A 80 20.42 -12.24 46.47
N ARG A 81 19.77 -12.33 45.31
CA ARG A 81 19.78 -11.31 44.26
C ARG A 81 18.61 -10.35 44.47
N ILE A 82 18.91 -9.05 44.45
CA ILE A 82 17.97 -7.95 44.54
C ILE A 82 18.06 -7.17 43.22
N ASP A 83 16.91 -6.81 42.68
CA ASP A 83 16.84 -6.06 41.43
C ASP A 83 17.21 -4.60 41.67
N GLU A 84 18.11 -4.07 40.85
CA GLU A 84 18.46 -2.67 40.81
C GLU A 84 17.60 -1.98 39.76
N VAL A 85 16.83 -0.98 40.20
CA VAL A 85 15.89 -0.26 39.35
C VAL A 85 16.23 1.22 39.28
N VAL A 86 16.17 1.78 38.07
CA VAL A 86 16.16 3.22 37.84
C VAL A 86 14.70 3.65 37.70
N ARG A 87 14.30 4.66 38.46
CA ARG A 87 12.94 5.19 38.43
C ARG A 87 12.88 6.42 37.54
N GLY A 88 11.89 6.47 36.67
CA GLY A 88 11.59 7.62 35.85
C GLY A 88 10.10 7.90 35.82
N GLN A 89 9.75 9.17 35.64
CA GLN A 89 8.37 9.57 35.41
C GLN A 89 8.12 9.62 33.91
N GLY A 90 7.08 8.94 33.44
CA GLY A 90 6.75 8.86 32.03
C GLY A 90 5.34 9.32 31.70
N LYS A 91 5.17 9.70 30.44
CA LYS A 91 3.87 10.02 29.86
C LYS A 91 3.59 9.05 28.70
N VAL A 92 2.36 8.56 28.62
CA VAL A 92 1.90 7.75 27.49
C VAL A 92 1.83 8.63 26.26
N VAL A 93 2.58 8.26 25.23
CA VAL A 93 2.54 8.88 23.92
C VAL A 93 1.97 7.88 22.91
N PRO A 94 1.29 8.36 21.87
CA PRO A 94 0.88 7.48 20.77
C PRO A 94 2.10 6.75 20.20
N SER A 95 1.95 5.45 19.97
CA SER A 95 2.95 4.59 19.33
C SER A 95 3.34 5.06 17.93
N ARG A 96 2.38 5.69 17.23
CA ARG A 96 2.53 6.33 15.93
C ARG A 96 2.25 7.81 16.06
N GLN A 97 2.88 8.62 15.21
CA GLN A 97 2.59 10.04 15.13
C GLN A 97 1.10 10.26 14.82
N VAL A 98 0.54 11.35 15.38
CA VAL A 98 -0.82 11.80 15.09
C VAL A 98 -0.99 11.95 13.59
N GLN A 99 -2.06 11.36 13.05
CA GLN A 99 -2.37 11.39 11.62
C GLN A 99 -3.25 12.60 11.34
N VAL A 100 -2.74 13.54 10.55
CA VAL A 100 -3.49 14.73 10.13
C VAL A 100 -4.21 14.39 8.83
N VAL A 101 -5.54 14.50 8.83
CA VAL A 101 -6.36 14.28 7.64
C VAL A 101 -6.67 15.63 7.01
N GLN A 102 -6.31 15.78 5.75
CA GLN A 102 -6.46 17.02 4.97
C GLN A 102 -7.49 16.86 3.85
N SER A 103 -8.09 17.96 3.41
CA SER A 103 -8.88 17.98 2.18
C SER A 103 -7.97 18.20 0.99
N LEU A 104 -7.99 17.34 -0.03
CA LEU A 104 -7.20 17.57 -1.25
C LEU A 104 -7.83 18.69 -2.11
N ASP A 105 -9.11 18.56 -2.45
CA ASP A 105 -9.81 19.46 -3.37
C ASP A 105 -10.59 20.59 -2.68
N GLY A 106 -10.78 20.52 -1.36
CA GLY A 106 -11.62 21.45 -0.61
C GLY A 106 -13.11 21.33 -0.95
N GLY A 107 -13.91 22.27 -0.46
CA GLY A 107 -15.34 22.36 -0.77
C GLY A 107 -16.21 22.76 0.40
N ILE A 108 -17.52 22.66 0.22
CA ILE A 108 -18.52 23.01 1.24
C ILE A 108 -18.81 21.76 2.08
N VAL A 109 -18.68 21.87 3.40
CA VAL A 109 -19.03 20.78 4.32
C VAL A 109 -20.53 20.55 4.29
N LYS A 110 -20.96 19.37 3.86
CA LYS A 110 -22.37 18.97 3.84
C LYS A 110 -22.78 18.32 5.15
N GLU A 111 -21.99 17.38 5.64
CA GLU A 111 -22.27 16.60 6.85
C GLU A 111 -20.97 16.30 7.62
N ILE A 112 -21.01 16.40 8.94
CA ILE A 112 -19.98 15.92 9.87
C ILE A 112 -20.56 14.69 10.58
N LEU A 113 -19.88 13.55 10.50
CA LEU A 113 -20.38 12.27 11.03
C LEU A 113 -19.69 11.84 12.33
N VAL A 114 -18.64 12.54 12.76
CA VAL A 114 -17.86 12.18 13.96
C VAL A 114 -17.63 13.38 14.86
N HIS A 115 -17.38 13.12 16.14
CA HIS A 115 -17.11 14.13 17.15
C HIS A 115 -15.72 13.96 17.77
N PRO A 116 -15.11 15.04 18.32
CA PRO A 116 -13.90 14.92 19.11
C PRO A 116 -14.07 13.93 20.27
N GLY A 117 -13.12 13.03 20.45
CA GLY A 117 -13.16 11.94 21.43
C GLY A 117 -13.81 10.63 20.93
N GLU A 118 -14.41 10.63 19.75
CA GLU A 118 -15.03 9.44 19.17
C GLU A 118 -14.00 8.46 18.59
N HIS A 119 -14.26 7.16 18.74
CA HIS A 119 -13.45 6.11 18.13
C HIS A 119 -13.87 5.90 16.67
N VAL A 120 -12.89 5.88 15.77
CA VAL A 120 -13.07 5.66 14.34
C VAL A 120 -12.29 4.44 13.86
N GLU A 121 -12.92 3.69 12.97
CA GLU A 121 -12.30 2.56 12.28
C GLU A 121 -11.64 3.00 10.97
N GLN A 122 -10.70 2.18 10.48
CA GLN A 122 -10.06 2.45 9.19
C GLN A 122 -11.09 2.45 8.05
N GLY A 123 -11.09 3.50 7.23
CA GLY A 123 -12.00 3.67 6.10
C GLY A 123 -13.39 4.24 6.47
N GLN A 124 -13.68 4.45 7.76
CA GLN A 124 -14.91 5.09 8.21
C GLN A 124 -15.02 6.52 7.66
N VAL A 125 -16.21 6.89 7.17
CA VAL A 125 -16.47 8.26 6.68
C VAL A 125 -16.59 9.17 7.89
N ILE A 126 -15.81 10.23 7.87
CA ILE A 126 -15.72 11.23 8.94
C ILE A 126 -16.57 12.44 8.58
N LEU A 127 -16.39 12.94 7.35
CA LEU A 127 -16.99 14.17 6.88
C LEU A 127 -17.31 14.01 5.39
N ARG A 128 -18.45 14.58 4.98
CA ARG A 128 -18.83 14.67 3.57
C ARG A 128 -18.79 16.11 3.11
N ILE A 129 -18.07 16.33 2.04
CA ILE A 129 -18.09 17.56 1.25
C ILE A 129 -19.23 17.42 0.23
N ASP A 130 -19.91 18.52 -0.09
CA ASP A 130 -20.97 18.52 -1.10
C ASP A 130 -20.44 18.05 -2.47
N PRO A 131 -20.87 16.86 -2.96
CA PRO A 131 -20.35 16.31 -4.19
C PRO A 131 -20.97 16.95 -5.43
N THR A 132 -21.98 17.83 -5.31
CA THR A 132 -22.83 18.29 -6.43
C THR A 132 -22.01 18.83 -7.61
N ARG A 133 -20.96 19.62 -7.35
CA ARG A 133 -20.10 20.18 -8.41
C ARG A 133 -19.29 19.08 -9.10
N TYR A 134 -18.69 18.17 -8.33
CA TYR A 134 -17.87 17.08 -8.85
C TYR A 134 -18.72 16.04 -9.59
N SER A 135 -19.91 15.72 -9.08
CA SER A 135 -20.85 14.80 -9.73
C SER A 135 -21.42 15.39 -11.03
N SER A 136 -21.62 16.71 -11.09
CA SER A 136 -22.06 17.37 -12.33
C SER A 136 -21.00 17.27 -13.42
N SER A 137 -19.74 17.57 -13.11
CA SER A 137 -18.64 17.41 -14.08
C SER A 137 -18.42 15.96 -14.51
N LEU A 138 -18.55 15.00 -13.57
CA LEU A 138 -18.50 13.57 -13.91
C LEU A 138 -19.69 13.16 -14.80
N GLY A 139 -20.89 13.71 -14.55
CA GLY A 139 -22.08 13.48 -15.36
C GLY A 139 -21.92 14.00 -16.78
N GLU A 140 -21.40 15.23 -16.94
CA GLU A 140 -21.06 15.83 -18.22
C GLU A 140 -20.06 14.97 -19.01
N ASN A 141 -18.93 14.60 -18.37
CA ASN A 141 -17.92 13.74 -18.99
C ASN A 141 -18.49 12.36 -19.39
N LYS A 142 -19.37 11.77 -18.57
CA LYS A 142 -20.05 10.50 -18.90
C LYS A 142 -21.00 10.67 -20.09
N ALA A 143 -21.77 11.75 -20.15
CA ALA A 143 -22.67 12.02 -21.26
C ALA A 143 -21.90 12.22 -22.58
N GLU A 144 -20.80 12.97 -22.54
CA GLU A 144 -19.93 13.18 -23.70
C GLU A 144 -19.26 11.87 -24.16
N LEU A 145 -18.80 11.04 -23.22
CA LEU A 145 -18.22 9.73 -23.51
C LEU A 145 -19.22 8.81 -24.20
N LEU A 146 -20.48 8.77 -23.73
CA LEU A 146 -21.54 8.01 -24.39
C LEU A 146 -21.84 8.53 -25.81
N ALA A 147 -21.91 9.85 -25.99
CA ALA A 147 -22.08 10.49 -27.30
C ALA A 147 -20.96 10.10 -28.28
N LEU A 148 -19.70 10.20 -27.85
CA LEU A 148 -18.57 9.86 -28.69
C LEU A 148 -18.46 8.35 -28.97
N LYS A 149 -18.83 7.48 -28.03
CA LYS A 149 -18.89 6.03 -28.26
C LYS A 149 -19.92 5.66 -29.33
N ALA A 150 -21.11 6.26 -29.26
CA ALA A 150 -22.16 6.06 -30.25
C ALA A 150 -21.69 6.54 -31.64
N LYS A 151 -21.09 7.75 -31.69
CA LYS A 151 -20.50 8.31 -32.90
C LYS A 151 -19.38 7.43 -33.48
N ALA A 152 -18.49 6.91 -32.63
CA ALA A 152 -17.41 6.03 -33.05
C ALA A 152 -17.95 4.74 -33.68
N ALA A 153 -18.97 4.12 -33.08
CA ALA A 153 -19.61 2.93 -33.64
C ALA A 153 -20.25 3.22 -35.02
N ARG A 154 -20.91 4.37 -35.19
CA ARG A 154 -21.42 4.80 -36.51
C ARG A 154 -20.29 4.97 -37.53
N LEU A 155 -19.22 5.67 -37.17
CA LEU A 155 -18.09 5.92 -38.08
C LEU A 155 -17.36 4.63 -38.45
N GLN A 156 -17.23 3.69 -37.51
CA GLN A 156 -16.69 2.37 -37.77
C GLN A 156 -17.55 1.56 -38.75
N ALA A 157 -18.88 1.62 -38.59
CA ALA A 157 -19.81 0.99 -39.53
C ALA A 157 -19.66 1.59 -40.95
N LEU A 158 -19.59 2.92 -41.08
CA LEU A 158 -19.38 3.59 -42.37
C LEU A 158 -18.01 3.29 -42.99
N ALA A 159 -16.96 3.21 -42.18
CA ALA A 159 -15.60 2.91 -42.64
C ALA A 159 -15.42 1.46 -43.11
N SER A 160 -16.14 0.51 -42.50
CA SER A 160 -16.10 -0.93 -42.83
C SER A 160 -17.13 -1.32 -43.89
N GLY A 161 -18.23 -0.58 -44.00
CA GLY A 161 -19.41 -0.97 -44.80
C GLY A 161 -20.31 -1.97 -44.09
N GLU A 162 -20.11 -2.23 -42.80
CA GLU A 162 -20.99 -3.06 -41.99
C GLU A 162 -22.25 -2.29 -41.51
N PRO A 163 -23.34 -3.00 -41.16
CA PRO A 163 -24.48 -2.36 -40.52
C PRO A 163 -24.10 -1.78 -39.15
N PHE A 164 -24.73 -0.66 -38.79
CA PHE A 164 -24.54 -0.04 -37.48
C PHE A 164 -24.98 -0.97 -36.35
N LYS A 165 -24.03 -1.34 -35.48
CA LYS A 165 -24.25 -2.10 -34.26
C LYS A 165 -24.07 -1.15 -33.07
N ALA A 166 -25.13 -1.00 -32.27
CA ALA A 166 -25.09 -0.14 -31.10
C ALA A 166 -24.24 -0.78 -29.98
N PRO A 167 -23.34 -0.03 -29.34
CA PRO A 167 -22.67 -0.50 -28.12
C PRO A 167 -23.69 -0.77 -26.99
N GLU A 168 -23.51 -1.87 -26.26
CA GLU A 168 -24.44 -2.29 -25.20
C GLU A 168 -24.55 -1.26 -24.06
N ASP A 169 -23.43 -0.64 -23.69
CA ASP A 169 -23.36 0.40 -22.66
C ASP A 169 -24.17 1.65 -23.04
N VAL A 170 -24.06 2.09 -24.30
CA VAL A 170 -24.84 3.21 -24.82
C VAL A 170 -26.31 2.85 -24.96
N GLN A 171 -26.64 1.64 -25.43
CA GLN A 171 -28.02 1.19 -25.61
C GLN A 171 -28.78 1.14 -24.27
N ALA A 172 -28.12 0.75 -23.19
CA ALA A 172 -28.71 0.69 -21.86
C ALA A 172 -28.89 2.08 -21.22
N MET A 173 -27.91 2.98 -21.37
CA MET A 173 -27.90 4.27 -20.67
C MET A 173 -28.57 5.40 -21.47
N ALA A 174 -28.49 5.37 -22.80
CA ALA A 174 -28.93 6.45 -23.68
C ALA A 174 -29.55 5.92 -25.00
N PRO A 175 -30.72 5.24 -24.96
CA PRO A 175 -31.33 4.65 -26.15
C PRO A 175 -31.72 5.70 -27.21
N GLN A 176 -32.06 6.92 -26.80
CA GLN A 176 -32.39 8.02 -27.72
C GLN A 176 -31.19 8.43 -28.59
N LEU A 177 -29.98 8.40 -28.02
CA LEU A 177 -28.75 8.72 -28.72
C LEU A 177 -28.42 7.66 -29.78
N VAL A 178 -28.63 6.39 -29.47
CA VAL A 178 -28.45 5.30 -30.44
C VAL A 178 -29.37 5.47 -31.64
N GLU A 179 -30.63 5.83 -31.39
CA GLU A 179 -31.60 6.04 -32.47
C GLU A 179 -31.23 7.24 -33.35
N MET A 180 -30.73 8.33 -32.75
CA MET A 180 -30.21 9.47 -33.50
C MET A 180 -29.01 9.06 -34.39
N GLU A 181 -28.05 8.32 -33.85
CA GLU A 181 -26.88 7.85 -34.61
C GLU A 181 -27.27 6.83 -35.69
N ARG A 182 -28.28 5.98 -35.45
CA ARG A 182 -28.83 5.06 -36.46
C ARG A 182 -29.41 5.82 -37.65
N ARG A 183 -30.22 6.86 -37.40
CA ARG A 183 -30.76 7.71 -38.48
C ARG A 183 -29.66 8.43 -39.25
N MET A 184 -28.62 8.90 -38.55
CA MET A 184 -27.47 9.52 -39.19
C MET A 184 -26.69 8.53 -40.07
N TRP A 185 -26.49 7.30 -39.60
CA TRP A 185 -25.88 6.21 -40.38
C TRP A 185 -26.68 5.91 -41.64
N GLU A 186 -28.00 5.79 -41.52
CA GLU A 186 -28.89 5.51 -42.65
C GLU A 186 -28.84 6.61 -43.69
N SER A 187 -28.94 7.88 -43.27
CA SER A 187 -28.82 9.05 -44.15
C SER A 187 -27.49 9.08 -44.91
N ARG A 188 -26.36 8.85 -44.22
CA ARG A 188 -25.03 8.79 -44.84
C ARG A 188 -24.87 7.62 -45.81
N SER A 189 -25.48 6.48 -45.49
CA SER A 189 -25.46 5.31 -46.38
C SER A 189 -26.28 5.55 -47.64
N GLN A 190 -27.43 6.21 -47.52
CA GLN A 190 -28.26 6.64 -48.65
C GLN A 190 -27.53 7.67 -49.53
N GLU A 191 -26.82 8.63 -48.94
CA GLU A 191 -25.98 9.60 -49.66
C GLU A 191 -24.90 8.89 -50.49
N LEU A 192 -24.15 7.96 -49.89
CA LEU A 192 -23.15 7.16 -50.62
C LEU A 192 -23.78 6.37 -51.77
N ASN A 193 -24.89 5.67 -51.51
CA ASN A 193 -25.59 4.90 -52.53
C ASN A 193 -26.05 5.78 -53.70
N THR A 194 -26.53 6.99 -53.43
CA THR A 194 -26.94 7.95 -54.45
C THR A 194 -25.75 8.39 -55.31
N ASN A 195 -24.62 8.73 -54.69
CA ASN A 195 -23.40 9.11 -55.42
C ASN A 195 -22.86 7.97 -56.30
N VAL A 196 -22.86 6.75 -55.76
CA VAL A 196 -22.47 5.55 -56.51
C VAL A 196 -23.41 5.29 -57.68
N ASN A 197 -24.73 5.47 -57.50
CA ASN A 197 -25.69 5.32 -58.59
C ASN A 197 -25.48 6.37 -59.69
N ILE A 198 -25.24 7.63 -59.33
CA ILE A 198 -24.89 8.68 -60.31
C ILE A 198 -23.64 8.29 -61.11
N ALA A 199 -22.58 7.81 -60.45
CA ALA A 199 -21.38 7.35 -61.13
C ALA A 199 -21.63 6.12 -62.03
N ARG A 200 -22.48 5.17 -61.59
CA ARG A 200 -22.91 4.03 -62.41
C ARG A 200 -23.73 4.46 -63.62
N ASP A 201 -24.54 5.50 -63.51
CA ASP A 201 -25.36 6.01 -64.61
C ASP A 201 -24.47 6.64 -65.69
N GLN A 202 -23.46 7.39 -65.28
CA GLN A 202 -22.42 7.91 -66.18
C GLN A 202 -21.67 6.78 -66.88
N LEU A 203 -21.30 5.71 -66.16
CA LEU A 203 -20.69 4.53 -66.76
C LEU A 203 -21.59 3.89 -67.82
N ARG A 204 -22.89 3.70 -67.52
CA ARG A 204 -23.85 3.15 -68.50
C ARG A 204 -24.01 4.03 -69.72
N GLN A 205 -24.00 5.36 -69.55
CA GLN A 205 -24.04 6.32 -70.67
C GLN A 205 -22.82 6.15 -71.59
N ARG A 206 -21.60 6.06 -71.03
CA ARG A 206 -20.37 5.85 -71.80
C ARG A 206 -20.34 4.49 -72.51
N GLN A 207 -20.85 3.45 -71.87
CA GLN A 207 -20.99 2.13 -72.50
C GLN A 207 -21.98 2.14 -73.67
N GLN A 208 -23.06 2.93 -73.58
CA GLN A 208 -23.98 3.10 -74.69
C GLN A 208 -23.34 3.88 -75.85
N GLU A 209 -22.60 4.95 -75.55
CA GLU A 209 -21.82 5.72 -76.53
C GLU A 209 -20.79 4.83 -77.26
N LEU A 210 -20.15 3.89 -76.54
CA LEU A 210 -19.26 2.90 -77.12
C LEU A 210 -19.99 1.97 -78.08
N ARG A 211 -21.15 1.42 -77.68
CA ARG A 211 -21.96 0.52 -78.54
C ARG A 211 -22.39 1.20 -79.83
N GLU A 212 -22.83 2.45 -79.73
CA GLU A 212 -23.21 3.25 -80.90
C GLU A 212 -22.01 3.47 -81.85
N THR A 213 -20.86 3.85 -81.29
CA THR A 213 -19.63 4.08 -82.08
C THR A 213 -19.11 2.80 -82.72
N GLN A 214 -19.23 1.65 -82.03
CA GLN A 214 -18.88 0.34 -82.58
C GLN A 214 -19.77 -0.02 -83.77
N ALA A 215 -21.09 0.17 -83.67
CA ALA A 215 -22.00 -0.05 -84.77
C ALA A 215 -21.65 0.84 -85.98
N ASN A 216 -21.34 2.12 -85.75
CA ASN A 216 -20.90 3.05 -86.80
C ASN A 216 -19.58 2.61 -87.45
N ARG A 217 -18.61 2.15 -86.64
CA ARG A 217 -17.34 1.61 -87.12
C ARG A 217 -17.57 0.36 -87.99
N ASP A 218 -18.43 -0.55 -87.57
CA ASP A 218 -18.67 -1.81 -88.27
C ASP A 218 -19.44 -1.59 -89.59
N GLN A 219 -20.39 -0.65 -89.59
CA GLN A 219 -21.06 -0.20 -90.81
C GLN A 219 -20.06 0.42 -91.80
N ALA A 220 -19.23 1.37 -91.35
CA ALA A 220 -18.23 2.01 -92.20
C ALA A 220 -17.15 1.02 -92.68
N SER A 221 -16.76 0.06 -91.84
CA SER A 221 -15.82 -1.00 -92.19
C SER A 221 -16.37 -1.93 -93.26
N SER A 222 -17.66 -2.30 -93.17
CA SER A 222 -18.34 -3.13 -94.17
C SER A 222 -18.48 -2.39 -95.51
N SER A 223 -18.84 -1.10 -95.48
CA SER A 223 -18.84 -0.26 -96.69
C SER A 223 -17.45 -0.15 -97.32
N CYS A 224 -16.41 0.09 -96.50
CA CYS A 224 -15.02 0.14 -96.96
C CYS A 224 -14.59 -1.17 -97.63
N SER A 225 -14.91 -2.34 -97.05
CA SER A 225 -14.55 -3.63 -97.66
C SER A 225 -15.28 -3.88 -98.98
N LEU A 226 -16.58 -3.63 -99.04
CA LEU A 226 -17.40 -3.85 -100.24
C LEU A 226 -16.95 -2.91 -101.39
N THR A 227 -16.78 -1.62 -101.12
CA THR A 227 -16.33 -0.66 -102.14
C THR A 227 -14.87 -0.91 -102.55
N SER A 228 -14.02 -1.39 -101.64
CA SER A 228 -12.64 -1.78 -101.98
C SER A 228 -12.60 -3.02 -102.88
N GLU A 229 -13.48 -3.99 -102.64
CA GLU A 229 -13.62 -5.17 -103.48
C GLU A 229 -14.13 -4.77 -104.88
N GLU A 230 -15.18 -3.94 -104.94
CA GLU A 230 -15.69 -3.37 -106.21
C GLU A 230 -14.59 -2.65 -106.98
N LEU A 231 -13.75 -1.86 -106.30
CA LEU A 231 -12.61 -1.18 -106.92
C LEU A 231 -11.58 -2.16 -107.47
N SER A 232 -11.32 -3.26 -106.76
CA SER A 232 -10.34 -4.27 -107.18
C SER A 232 -10.78 -5.00 -108.45
N VAL A 233 -12.08 -5.26 -108.60
CA VAL A 233 -12.67 -5.92 -109.78
C VAL A 233 -12.82 -4.94 -110.94
N THR A 234 -13.14 -3.68 -110.66
CA THR A 234 -13.39 -2.65 -111.69
C THR A 234 -12.09 -2.09 -112.29
N ARG A 235 -11.02 -1.97 -111.48
CA ARG A 235 -9.71 -1.45 -111.92
C ARG A 235 -9.13 -2.11 -113.18
N PRO A 236 -9.13 -3.44 -113.37
CA PRO A 236 -8.63 -4.06 -114.61
C PRO A 236 -9.50 -3.74 -115.84
N LEU A 237 -10.79 -3.50 -115.67
CA LEU A 237 -11.74 -3.23 -116.77
C LEU A 237 -11.50 -1.89 -117.49
N LEU A 238 -10.75 -0.98 -116.85
CA LEU A 238 -10.28 0.26 -117.48
C LEU A 238 -9.35 -0.04 -118.67
N LYS A 239 -8.48 -1.06 -118.56
CA LYS A 239 -7.53 -1.42 -119.62
C LYS A 239 -8.22 -1.93 -120.89
N SER A 240 -9.38 -2.57 -120.73
CA SER A 240 -10.21 -3.04 -121.84
C SER A 240 -11.19 -1.98 -122.35
N GLY A 241 -11.19 -0.76 -121.78
CA GLY A 241 -12.09 0.33 -122.15
C GLY A 241 -13.55 0.14 -121.73
N ALA A 242 -13.84 -0.83 -120.88
CA ALA A 242 -15.20 -1.21 -120.49
C ALA A 242 -15.81 -0.29 -119.40
N VAL A 243 -14.99 0.56 -118.77
CA VAL A 243 -15.39 1.49 -117.71
C VAL A 243 -14.65 2.83 -117.89
N SER A 244 -15.30 3.94 -117.51
CA SER A 244 -14.72 5.29 -117.56
C SER A 244 -13.72 5.56 -116.43
N GLU A 245 -12.65 6.32 -116.72
CA GLU A 245 -11.68 6.76 -115.72
C GLU A 245 -12.33 7.62 -114.61
N VAL A 246 -13.37 8.39 -114.93
CA VAL A 246 -14.12 9.21 -113.97
C VAL A 246 -14.82 8.34 -112.92
N ASP A 247 -15.36 7.20 -113.34
CA ASP A 247 -16.04 6.26 -112.45
C ASP A 247 -15.04 5.56 -111.53
N LEU A 248 -13.85 5.23 -112.05
CA LEU A 248 -12.76 4.69 -111.22
C LEU A 248 -12.29 5.69 -110.15
N LEU A 249 -12.13 6.97 -110.51
CA LEU A 249 -11.75 8.03 -109.57
C LEU A 249 -12.84 8.30 -108.52
N ARG A 250 -14.11 8.20 -108.89
CA ARG A 250 -15.24 8.27 -107.94
C ARG A 250 -15.17 7.12 -106.93
N LEU A 251 -15.00 5.89 -107.43
CA LEU A 251 -14.91 4.70 -106.58
C LEU A 251 -13.69 4.74 -105.64
N GLN A 252 -12.54 5.21 -106.11
CA GLN A 252 -11.37 5.46 -105.26
C GLN A 252 -11.65 6.47 -104.14
N ARG A 253 -12.39 7.56 -104.44
CA ARG A 253 -12.79 8.55 -103.44
C ARG A 253 -13.74 7.94 -102.40
N ASP A 254 -14.68 7.09 -102.82
CA ASP A 254 -15.59 6.40 -101.91
C ASP A 254 -14.87 5.39 -101.01
N VAL A 255 -13.91 4.62 -101.53
CA VAL A 255 -13.03 3.77 -100.70
C VAL A 255 -12.29 4.63 -99.67
N ALA A 256 -11.63 5.71 -100.10
CA ALA A 256 -10.90 6.58 -99.19
C ALA A 256 -11.81 7.19 -98.10
N ARG A 257 -13.04 7.57 -98.46
CA ARG A 257 -14.05 8.10 -97.53
C ARG A 257 -14.48 7.05 -96.50
N PHE A 258 -15.02 5.91 -96.93
CA PHE A 258 -15.53 4.89 -96.01
C PHE A 258 -14.42 4.28 -95.14
N CYS A 259 -13.25 4.02 -95.70
CA CYS A 259 -12.12 3.52 -94.92
C CYS A 259 -11.57 4.58 -93.96
N GLY A 260 -11.64 5.87 -94.32
CA GLY A 260 -11.34 6.99 -93.44
C GLY A 260 -12.33 7.09 -92.27
N GLU A 261 -13.63 7.01 -92.55
CA GLU A 261 -14.71 6.97 -91.55
C GLU A 261 -14.53 5.81 -90.57
N ALA A 262 -14.22 4.60 -91.06
CA ALA A 262 -13.97 3.44 -90.22
C ALA A 262 -12.77 3.63 -89.28
N LYS A 263 -11.67 4.21 -89.79
CA LYS A 263 -10.48 4.55 -88.98
C LYS A 263 -10.78 5.63 -87.95
N ALA A 264 -11.53 6.67 -88.32
CA ALA A 264 -11.94 7.74 -87.42
C ALA A 264 -12.82 7.21 -86.27
N ALA A 265 -13.80 6.36 -86.58
CA ALA A 265 -14.62 5.68 -85.58
C ALA A 265 -13.78 4.76 -84.70
N GLY A 266 -12.78 4.06 -85.26
CA GLY A 266 -11.81 3.27 -84.51
C GLY A 266 -11.01 4.08 -83.49
N ALA A 267 -10.53 5.27 -83.89
CA ALA A 267 -9.85 6.19 -82.96
C ALA A 267 -10.80 6.72 -81.88
N GLN A 268 -12.08 6.95 -82.22
CA GLN A 268 -13.09 7.35 -81.25
C GLN A 268 -13.37 6.28 -80.20
N ILE A 269 -13.43 5.01 -80.59
CA ILE A 269 -13.60 3.87 -79.67
C ILE A 269 -12.51 3.90 -78.59
N GLY A 270 -11.25 4.12 -78.96
CA GLY A 270 -10.14 4.21 -78.00
C GLY A 270 -10.33 5.34 -76.98
N ARG A 271 -10.83 6.50 -77.41
CA ARG A 271 -11.16 7.62 -76.51
C ARG A 271 -12.30 7.29 -75.54
N ILE A 272 -13.37 6.65 -76.03
CA ILE A 272 -14.51 6.27 -75.20
C ILE A 272 -14.12 5.18 -74.20
N GLN A 273 -13.30 4.21 -74.59
CA GLN A 273 -12.78 3.18 -73.69
C GLN A 273 -11.99 3.80 -72.52
N ALA A 274 -11.15 4.81 -72.78
CA ALA A 274 -10.47 5.54 -71.72
C ALA A 274 -11.45 6.27 -70.80
N ALA A 275 -12.52 6.86 -71.34
CA ALA A 275 -13.58 7.51 -70.56
C ALA A 275 -14.40 6.51 -69.72
N ILE A 276 -14.63 5.28 -70.21
CA ILE A 276 -15.26 4.20 -69.45
C ILE A 276 -14.39 3.82 -68.25
N GLN A 277 -13.08 3.64 -68.47
CA GLN A 277 -12.13 3.34 -67.39
C GLN A 277 -12.08 4.47 -66.34
N GLU A 278 -12.21 5.73 -66.77
CA GLU A 278 -12.33 6.87 -65.86
C GLU A 278 -13.64 6.83 -65.05
N ALA A 279 -14.77 6.55 -65.70
CA ALA A 279 -16.07 6.41 -65.03
C ALA A 279 -16.09 5.24 -64.03
N GLU A 280 -15.44 4.11 -64.34
CA GLU A 280 -15.26 2.98 -63.41
C GLU A 280 -14.45 3.40 -62.17
N ARG A 281 -13.35 4.14 -62.37
CA ARG A 281 -12.57 4.69 -61.25
C ARG A 281 -13.38 5.67 -60.40
N LYS A 282 -14.30 6.44 -61.00
CA LYS A 282 -15.18 7.36 -60.27
C LYS A 282 -16.06 6.64 -59.24
N ILE A 283 -16.55 5.43 -59.55
CA ILE A 283 -17.31 4.61 -58.61
C ILE A 283 -16.46 4.25 -57.39
N GLN A 284 -15.24 3.76 -57.63
CA GLN A 284 -14.29 3.41 -56.56
C GLN A 284 -13.90 4.64 -55.73
N GLU A 285 -13.69 5.79 -56.38
CA GLU A 285 -13.37 7.05 -55.73
C GLU A 285 -14.47 7.47 -54.74
N SER A 286 -15.75 7.37 -55.12
CA SER A 286 -16.87 7.69 -54.21
C SER A 286 -16.85 6.83 -52.93
N GLU A 287 -16.60 5.53 -53.06
CA GLU A 287 -16.52 4.62 -51.91
C GLU A 287 -15.28 4.91 -51.04
N LEU A 288 -14.12 5.13 -51.67
CA LEU A 288 -12.88 5.43 -50.98
C LEU A 288 -12.95 6.77 -50.23
N ASN A 289 -13.54 7.80 -50.83
CA ASN A 289 -13.72 9.10 -50.18
C ASN A 289 -14.55 8.97 -48.90
N MET A 290 -15.67 8.24 -48.95
CA MET A 290 -16.51 8.02 -47.76
C MET A 290 -15.77 7.23 -46.68
N ARG A 291 -15.03 6.18 -47.07
CA ARG A 291 -14.23 5.37 -46.13
C ARG A 291 -13.10 6.19 -45.50
N ASN A 292 -12.37 6.97 -46.28
CA ASN A 292 -11.26 7.79 -45.80
C ASN A 292 -11.75 8.90 -44.88
N GLN A 293 -12.83 9.59 -45.23
CA GLN A 293 -13.46 10.59 -44.36
C GLN A 293 -13.92 9.96 -43.04
N SER A 294 -14.62 8.83 -43.11
CA SER A 294 -15.09 8.12 -41.91
C SER A 294 -13.93 7.65 -41.02
N ARG A 295 -12.82 7.18 -41.61
CA ARG A 295 -11.61 6.78 -40.87
C ARG A 295 -10.92 7.97 -40.21
N SER A 296 -10.83 9.11 -40.90
CA SER A 296 -10.26 10.33 -40.32
C SER A 296 -11.08 10.80 -39.12
N GLU A 297 -12.41 10.93 -39.29
CA GLU A 297 -13.31 11.32 -38.21
C GLU A 297 -13.31 10.31 -37.06
N LEU A 298 -13.16 9.02 -37.36
CA LEU A 298 -13.06 7.96 -36.36
C LEU A 298 -11.78 8.10 -35.54
N SER A 299 -10.64 8.34 -36.18
CA SER A 299 -9.36 8.56 -35.51
C SER A 299 -9.44 9.75 -34.53
N ASP A 300 -10.01 10.87 -34.97
CA ASP A 300 -10.21 12.05 -34.12
C ASP A 300 -11.16 11.76 -32.95
N THR A 301 -12.23 11.00 -33.21
CA THR A 301 -13.19 10.59 -32.18
C THR A 301 -12.56 9.64 -31.17
N GLN A 302 -11.74 8.69 -31.61
CA GLN A 302 -11.01 7.76 -30.74
C GLN A 302 -9.96 8.48 -29.89
N ALA A 303 -9.23 9.45 -30.44
CA ALA A 303 -8.30 10.26 -29.67
C ALA A 303 -9.01 11.05 -28.54
N LYS A 304 -10.18 11.63 -28.84
CA LYS A 304 -11.01 12.31 -27.83
C LYS A 304 -11.57 11.33 -26.79
N LEU A 305 -12.04 10.15 -27.21
CA LEU A 305 -12.48 9.10 -26.30
C LEU A 305 -11.37 8.70 -25.32
N GLY A 306 -10.16 8.45 -25.81
CA GLY A 306 -9.02 8.13 -24.96
C GLY A 306 -8.74 9.22 -23.92
N THR A 307 -8.88 10.49 -24.30
CA THR A 307 -8.70 11.63 -23.39
C THR A 307 -9.80 11.70 -22.32
N LEU A 308 -11.07 11.56 -22.72
CA LEU A 308 -12.20 11.58 -21.78
C LEU A 308 -12.26 10.36 -20.87
N GLU A 309 -11.78 9.20 -21.33
CA GLU A 309 -11.66 8.00 -20.51
C GLU A 309 -10.63 8.20 -19.39
N GLN A 310 -9.48 8.81 -19.68
CA GLN A 310 -8.52 9.18 -18.65
C GLN A 310 -9.07 10.28 -17.73
N GLY A 311 -9.74 11.30 -18.29
CA GLY A 311 -10.38 12.36 -17.51
C GLY A 311 -11.47 11.84 -16.56
N LYS A 312 -12.23 10.82 -16.98
CA LYS A 312 -13.24 10.15 -16.17
C LYS A 312 -12.65 9.59 -14.88
N VAL A 313 -11.49 8.94 -14.94
CA VAL A 313 -10.84 8.34 -13.76
C VAL A 313 -10.52 9.42 -12.72
N ALA A 314 -9.97 10.55 -13.16
CA ALA A 314 -9.67 11.68 -12.28
C ALA A 314 -10.94 12.31 -11.67
N LEU A 315 -12.02 12.44 -12.45
CA LEU A 315 -13.30 12.95 -11.96
C LEU A 315 -13.98 11.99 -10.97
N GLU A 316 -13.91 10.68 -11.22
CA GLU A 316 -14.40 9.66 -10.29
C GLU A 316 -13.64 9.69 -8.97
N ASP A 317 -12.32 9.91 -9.02
CA ASP A 317 -11.50 10.06 -7.82
C ASP A 317 -11.90 11.31 -7.01
N ARG A 318 -12.10 12.46 -7.66
CA ARG A 318 -12.61 13.68 -7.00
C ARG A 318 -13.96 13.47 -6.31
N VAL A 319 -14.88 12.74 -6.95
CA VAL A 319 -16.18 12.40 -6.34
C VAL A 319 -15.99 11.48 -5.13
N LYS A 320 -15.06 10.52 -5.18
CA LYS A 320 -14.73 9.66 -4.03
C LYS A 320 -14.10 10.44 -2.88
N LEU A 321 -13.19 11.36 -3.19
CA LEU A 321 -12.49 12.21 -2.22
C LEU A 321 -13.39 13.28 -1.57
N ALA A 322 -14.60 13.50 -2.11
CA ALA A 322 -15.63 14.28 -1.42
C ALA A 322 -16.06 13.63 -0.09
N GLU A 323 -15.91 12.31 0.04
CA GLU A 323 -16.06 11.62 1.33
C GLU A 323 -14.69 11.47 2.01
N VAL A 324 -14.46 12.25 3.06
CA VAL A 324 -13.23 12.20 3.84
C VAL A 324 -13.30 11.01 4.79
N ARG A 325 -12.33 10.10 4.67
CA ARG A 325 -12.27 8.83 5.41
C ARG A 325 -11.06 8.76 6.32
N SER A 326 -11.19 7.99 7.41
CA SER A 326 -10.06 7.73 8.31
C SER A 326 -9.01 6.81 7.65
N PRO A 327 -7.71 7.18 7.60
CA PRO A 327 -6.67 6.29 7.09
C PRO A 327 -6.29 5.18 8.08
N VAL A 328 -6.60 5.34 9.36
CA VAL A 328 -6.21 4.43 10.45
C VAL A 328 -7.35 4.25 11.47
N ARG A 329 -7.30 3.18 12.25
CA ARG A 329 -8.14 3.04 13.44
C ARG A 329 -7.60 3.94 14.56
N GLY A 330 -8.44 4.75 15.17
CA GLY A 330 -7.97 5.75 16.14
C GLY A 330 -9.07 6.50 16.87
N THR A 331 -8.68 7.45 17.72
CA THR A 331 -9.60 8.40 18.35
C THR A 331 -9.41 9.77 17.72
N VAL A 332 -10.52 10.45 17.41
CA VAL A 332 -10.48 11.83 16.90
C VAL A 332 -10.05 12.78 18.01
N ASN A 333 -8.93 13.48 17.83
CA ASN A 333 -8.41 14.43 18.83
C ASN A 333 -9.08 15.80 18.69
N THR A 334 -8.93 16.42 17.51
CA THR A 334 -9.45 17.76 17.23
C THR A 334 -10.11 17.77 15.87
N LEU A 335 -11.32 18.32 15.78
CA LEU A 335 -12.03 18.61 14.53
C LEU A 335 -11.88 20.09 14.21
N MET A 336 -11.08 20.42 13.20
CA MET A 336 -10.88 21.81 12.74
C MET A 336 -12.03 22.28 11.85
N ALA A 337 -12.62 21.38 11.06
CA ALA A 337 -13.78 21.66 10.21
C ALA A 337 -15.09 21.30 10.95
N ASN A 338 -15.51 22.13 11.90
CA ASN A 338 -16.67 21.88 12.76
C ASN A 338 -17.98 22.56 12.30
N THR A 339 -17.96 23.34 11.23
CA THR A 339 -19.12 24.12 10.76
C THR A 339 -19.76 23.47 9.52
N ILE A 340 -20.99 22.99 9.65
CA ILE A 340 -21.81 22.54 8.51
C ILE A 340 -22.13 23.76 7.62
N GLY A 341 -21.95 23.63 6.31
CA GLY A 341 -22.04 24.73 5.35
C GLY A 341 -20.80 25.62 5.29
N GLY A 342 -19.80 25.37 6.15
CA GLY A 342 -18.51 26.03 6.09
C GLY A 342 -17.69 25.59 4.87
N VAL A 343 -16.78 26.45 4.42
CA VAL A 343 -15.89 26.17 3.29
C VAL A 343 -14.53 25.70 3.81
N VAL A 344 -14.09 24.53 3.34
CA VAL A 344 -12.75 23.99 3.59
C VAL A 344 -11.88 24.29 2.38
N GLN A 345 -10.70 24.86 2.63
CA GLN A 345 -9.72 25.15 1.59
C GLN A 345 -8.94 23.88 1.19
N PRO A 346 -8.52 23.77 -0.08
CA PRO A 346 -7.60 22.72 -0.52
C PRO A 346 -6.31 22.70 0.31
N GLY A 347 -5.84 21.52 0.68
CA GLY A 347 -4.64 21.28 1.49
C GLY A 347 -4.79 21.64 2.98
N LYS A 348 -5.98 22.07 3.43
CA LYS A 348 -6.19 22.42 4.83
C LYS A 348 -6.53 21.20 5.69
N ASP A 349 -5.98 21.19 6.89
CA ASP A 349 -6.25 20.20 7.93
C ASP A 349 -7.73 20.22 8.32
N ILE A 350 -8.37 19.05 8.27
CA ILE A 350 -9.75 18.84 8.67
C ILE A 350 -9.80 18.38 10.12
N LEU A 351 -8.95 17.42 10.49
CA LEU A 351 -8.88 16.83 11.82
C LEU A 351 -7.60 16.04 12.07
N ASP A 352 -7.39 15.74 13.34
CA ASP A 352 -6.30 14.92 13.84
C ASP A 352 -6.82 13.59 14.41
N ILE A 353 -6.22 12.48 13.99
CA ILE A 353 -6.51 11.13 14.50
C ILE A 353 -5.32 10.61 15.27
N VAL A 354 -5.56 10.17 16.51
CA VAL A 354 -4.57 9.49 17.33
C VAL A 354 -4.75 7.98 17.12
N PRO A 355 -3.78 7.28 16.51
CA PRO A 355 -3.90 5.84 16.25
C PRO A 355 -4.05 5.05 17.55
N LEU A 356 -4.99 4.10 17.56
CA LEU A 356 -5.16 3.12 18.63
C LEU A 356 -4.41 1.86 18.22
N ASP A 357 -3.17 1.70 18.71
CA ASP A 357 -2.40 0.47 18.54
C ASP A 357 -2.47 -0.39 19.82
N ASP A 358 -2.23 -1.71 19.68
CA ASP A 358 -2.28 -2.68 20.78
C ASP A 358 -1.06 -2.62 21.74
N THR A 359 -0.08 -1.76 21.45
CA THR A 359 1.11 -1.53 22.28
C THR A 359 1.30 -0.04 22.52
N LEU A 360 1.63 0.35 23.74
CA LEU A 360 1.80 1.75 24.12
C LEU A 360 3.28 2.09 24.14
N LEU A 361 3.58 3.33 23.75
CA LEU A 361 4.91 3.90 23.86
C LEU A 361 4.88 4.96 24.96
N MET A 362 5.87 4.97 25.83
CA MET A 362 5.97 5.96 26.90
C MET A 362 7.28 6.70 26.81
N GLU A 363 7.19 8.01 26.90
CA GLU A 363 8.35 8.88 27.07
C GLU A 363 8.60 9.05 28.55
N VAL A 364 9.70 8.47 29.02
CA VAL A 364 10.13 8.45 30.42
C VAL A 364 11.28 9.41 30.61
N GLN A 365 11.14 10.31 31.56
CA GLN A 365 12.17 11.26 31.98
C GLN A 365 13.05 10.60 33.04
N ILE A 366 14.37 10.58 32.78
CA ILE A 366 15.36 9.96 33.65
C ILE A 366 16.43 10.97 34.03
N ASN A 367 16.88 10.88 35.29
CA ASN A 367 17.94 11.74 35.80
C ASN A 367 19.26 11.50 35.05
N PRO A 368 19.99 12.56 34.63
CA PRO A 368 21.29 12.43 33.96
C PRO A 368 22.31 11.58 34.71
N ARG A 369 22.19 11.44 36.04
CA ARG A 369 23.07 10.59 36.85
C ARG A 369 22.89 9.09 36.60
N ASP A 370 21.72 8.68 36.12
CA ASP A 370 21.34 7.27 36.00
C ASP A 370 21.40 6.75 34.55
N ILE A 371 21.64 7.63 33.57
CA ILE A 371 21.69 7.30 32.14
C ILE A 371 22.76 6.26 31.78
N GLY A 372 23.90 6.27 32.48
CA GLY A 372 25.03 5.37 32.21
C GLY A 372 24.74 3.89 32.48
N PHE A 373 23.62 3.58 33.13
CA PHE A 373 23.21 2.20 33.43
C PHE A 373 22.14 1.67 32.46
N LEU A 374 21.63 2.51 31.56
CA LEU A 374 20.53 2.17 30.65
C LEU A 374 21.04 1.67 29.30
N HIS A 375 20.44 0.58 28.84
CA HIS A 375 20.80 -0.05 27.57
C HIS A 375 19.54 -0.52 26.84
N PHE A 376 19.60 -0.49 25.50
CA PHE A 376 18.52 -0.97 24.64
C PHE A 376 18.08 -2.40 25.04
N GLY A 377 16.77 -2.63 25.12
CA GLY A 377 16.16 -3.93 25.41
C GLY A 377 16.01 -4.28 26.89
N GLN A 378 16.41 -3.42 27.83
CA GLN A 378 16.20 -3.65 29.26
C GLN A 378 14.70 -3.76 29.59
N GLN A 379 14.37 -4.68 30.49
CA GLN A 379 13.01 -4.83 30.98
C GLN A 379 12.65 -3.66 31.90
N ALA A 380 11.42 -3.19 31.76
CA ALA A 380 10.86 -2.11 32.57
C ALA A 380 9.49 -2.53 33.10
N GLU A 381 9.23 -2.18 34.35
CA GLU A 381 7.92 -2.30 34.97
C GLU A 381 7.24 -0.93 35.00
N VAL A 382 6.03 -0.85 34.48
CA VAL A 382 5.31 0.40 34.23
C VAL A 382 4.10 0.45 35.15
N LYS A 383 4.01 1.48 35.98
CA LYS A 383 2.95 1.66 36.98
C LYS A 383 2.18 2.92 36.61
N PHE A 384 0.96 2.77 36.11
CA PHE A 384 0.12 3.91 35.73
C PHE A 384 -0.42 4.61 36.97
N THR A 385 -0.29 5.93 37.06
CA THR A 385 -0.76 6.68 38.24
C THR A 385 -2.28 6.75 38.31
N ALA A 386 -2.97 6.57 37.17
CA ALA A 386 -4.43 6.57 37.09
C ALA A 386 -5.11 5.31 37.65
N TYR A 387 -4.35 4.22 37.85
CA TYR A 387 -4.85 2.96 38.39
C TYR A 387 -4.07 2.56 39.64
N ASP A 388 -4.75 1.97 40.63
CA ASP A 388 -4.08 1.50 41.84
C ASP A 388 -3.19 0.28 41.53
N PHE A 389 -1.87 0.47 41.58
CA PHE A 389 -0.88 -0.56 41.26
C PHE A 389 -0.94 -1.75 42.23
N ALA A 390 -1.42 -1.57 43.46
CA ALA A 390 -1.52 -2.66 44.43
C ALA A 390 -2.64 -3.65 44.06
N ILE A 391 -3.65 -3.17 43.32
CA ILE A 391 -4.81 -3.96 42.89
C ILE A 391 -4.60 -4.52 41.49
N TYR A 392 -4.11 -3.70 40.56
CA TYR A 392 -4.06 -4.05 39.13
C TYR A 392 -2.67 -4.44 38.63
N GLY A 393 -1.63 -4.31 39.46
CA GLY A 393 -0.25 -4.61 39.10
C GLY A 393 0.39 -3.63 38.12
N GLY A 394 1.66 -3.88 37.80
CA GLY A 394 2.43 -3.14 36.80
C GLY A 394 2.40 -3.85 35.44
N LEU A 395 2.59 -3.07 34.38
CA LEU A 395 2.69 -3.58 33.03
C LEU A 395 4.15 -3.79 32.64
N GLN A 396 4.47 -4.92 32.02
CA GLN A 396 5.82 -5.17 31.54
C GLN A 396 6.08 -4.43 30.21
N GLY A 397 7.24 -3.83 30.10
CA GLY A 397 7.71 -3.13 28.92
C GLY A 397 9.21 -3.31 28.69
N LYS A 398 9.69 -2.81 27.56
CA LYS A 398 11.09 -2.86 27.14
C LYS A 398 11.58 -1.50 26.72
N LEU A 399 12.82 -1.17 27.09
CA LEU A 399 13.49 0.06 26.67
C LEU A 399 13.82 -0.02 25.17
N GLU A 400 13.18 0.81 24.35
CA GLU A 400 13.33 0.80 22.89
C GLU A 400 14.25 1.92 22.39
N GLN A 401 14.23 3.09 23.03
CA GLN A 401 15.06 4.20 22.57
C GLN A 401 15.61 4.99 23.76
N ILE A 402 16.86 5.42 23.67
CA ILE A 402 17.50 6.33 24.61
C ILE A 402 17.80 7.63 23.87
N GLY A 403 17.33 8.76 24.40
CA GLY A 403 17.61 10.07 23.81
C GLY A 403 19.10 10.39 23.81
N ALA A 404 19.58 11.00 22.71
CA ALA A 404 21.01 11.30 22.55
C ALA A 404 21.49 12.51 23.37
N ASN A 405 20.57 13.32 23.90
CA ASN A 405 20.87 14.54 24.64
C ASN A 405 19.86 14.79 25.76
N THR A 406 20.24 15.59 26.76
CA THR A 406 19.34 16.08 27.80
C THR A 406 18.38 17.12 27.27
N VAL A 407 17.11 17.03 27.69
CA VAL A 407 16.09 18.06 27.52
C VAL A 407 15.93 18.78 28.86
N THR A 408 15.78 20.10 28.83
CA THR A 408 15.61 20.92 30.03
C THR A 408 14.15 21.34 30.16
N ASP A 409 13.55 21.14 31.33
CA ASP A 409 12.20 21.60 31.64
C ASP A 409 12.12 23.13 31.72
N GLU A 410 10.91 23.68 31.70
CA GLU A 410 10.63 25.09 32.02
C GLU A 410 11.14 25.49 33.42
N LYS A 411 11.32 24.51 34.32
CA LYS A 411 11.86 24.65 35.68
C LYS A 411 13.39 24.56 35.78
N GLY A 412 14.10 24.41 34.66
CA GLY A 412 15.57 24.33 34.61
C GLY A 412 16.16 22.96 34.99
N ASN A 413 15.33 21.93 35.20
CA ASN A 413 15.81 20.57 35.46
C ASN A 413 16.13 19.86 34.15
N SER A 414 17.33 19.29 34.03
CA SER A 414 17.73 18.50 32.86
C SER A 414 17.43 17.02 33.05
N PHE A 415 16.82 16.39 32.05
CA PHE A 415 16.49 14.96 32.03
C PHE A 415 16.82 14.34 30.67
N TYR A 416 17.12 13.05 30.64
CA TYR A 416 17.14 12.26 29.41
C TYR A 416 15.74 11.70 29.15
N VAL A 417 15.27 11.82 27.92
CA VAL A 417 14.01 11.20 27.50
C VAL A 417 14.34 9.82 26.92
N VAL A 418 13.76 8.78 27.50
CA VAL A 418 13.85 7.42 26.97
C VAL A 418 12.46 6.90 26.61
N LYS A 419 12.38 6.05 25.58
CA LYS A 419 11.12 5.46 25.12
C LYS A 419 11.02 4.01 25.56
N VAL A 420 9.94 3.71 26.28
CA VAL A 420 9.63 2.36 26.78
C VAL A 420 8.37 1.88 26.11
N ARG A 421 8.43 0.72 25.44
CA ARG A 421 7.28 0.09 24.80
C ARG A 421 6.69 -0.98 25.70
N THR A 422 5.38 -0.99 25.87
CA THR A 422 4.67 -2.02 26.64
C THR A 422 4.35 -3.24 25.79
N GLU A 423 4.22 -4.41 26.42
CA GLU A 423 3.85 -5.64 25.70
C GLU A 423 2.33 -5.73 25.41
N LYS A 424 1.50 -5.00 26.16
CA LYS A 424 0.04 -4.92 25.99
C LYS A 424 -0.42 -3.47 26.16
N ALA A 425 -1.64 -3.14 25.70
CA ALA A 425 -2.24 -1.80 25.86
C ALA A 425 -3.27 -1.68 27.00
N HIS A 426 -3.46 -2.74 27.81
CA HIS A 426 -4.47 -2.78 28.85
C HIS A 426 -3.88 -3.24 30.19
N VAL A 427 -4.47 -2.76 31.29
CA VAL A 427 -4.06 -3.06 32.68
C VAL A 427 -5.18 -3.77 33.43
N GLY A 428 -4.80 -4.80 34.20
CA GLY A 428 -5.71 -5.68 34.94
C GLY A 428 -6.41 -6.72 34.06
N ASP A 429 -7.02 -7.73 34.70
CA ASP A 429 -7.79 -8.78 34.01
C ASP A 429 -9.06 -8.25 33.32
N ASP A 430 -9.58 -7.09 33.77
CA ASP A 430 -10.76 -6.41 33.21
C ASP A 430 -10.47 -5.58 31.94
N SER A 431 -9.25 -5.63 31.40
CA SER A 431 -8.86 -4.96 30.15
C SER A 431 -9.17 -3.45 30.09
N ARG A 432 -8.78 -2.69 31.13
CA ARG A 432 -9.04 -1.24 31.18
C ARG A 432 -8.20 -0.49 30.14
N PRO A 433 -8.79 0.42 29.34
CA PRO A 433 -8.08 1.11 28.26
C PRO A 433 -7.18 2.22 28.79
N ILE A 434 -5.94 2.27 28.29
CA ILE A 434 -4.99 3.34 28.59
C ILE A 434 -5.01 4.35 27.43
N ILE A 435 -5.18 5.63 27.77
CA ILE A 435 -5.29 6.71 26.79
C ILE A 435 -3.97 7.49 26.73
N PRO A 436 -3.51 7.92 25.53
CA PRO A 436 -2.40 8.84 25.41
C PRO A 436 -2.59 10.09 26.29
N GLY A 437 -1.54 10.49 26.98
CA GLY A 437 -1.58 11.59 27.95
C GLY A 437 -1.55 11.17 29.41
N MET A 438 -1.87 9.91 29.73
CA MET A 438 -1.74 9.38 31.10
C MET A 438 -0.29 9.43 31.59
N GLN A 439 -0.11 9.63 32.91
CA GLN A 439 1.20 9.57 33.56
C GLN A 439 1.45 8.16 34.13
N ALA A 440 2.70 7.74 34.12
CA ALA A 440 3.14 6.47 34.69
C ALA A 440 4.51 6.61 35.35
N GLU A 441 4.74 5.86 36.41
CA GLU A 441 6.06 5.67 36.98
C GLU A 441 6.68 4.41 36.35
N VAL A 442 7.87 4.54 35.77
CA VAL A 442 8.54 3.44 35.07
C VAL A 442 9.81 3.06 35.82
N HIS A 443 9.90 1.78 36.18
CA HIS A 443 11.03 1.18 36.88
C HIS A 443 11.81 0.33 35.89
N ILE A 444 12.97 0.82 35.43
CA ILE A 444 13.82 0.11 34.47
C ILE A 444 14.84 -0.74 35.23
N LEU A 445 14.87 -2.03 34.94
CA LEU A 445 15.76 -3.01 35.56
C LEU A 445 17.17 -2.89 34.95
N THR A 446 18.11 -2.29 35.69
CA THR A 446 19.48 -2.05 35.22
C THR A 446 20.46 -3.16 35.61
N GLY A 447 20.11 -4.02 36.56
CA GLY A 447 20.91 -5.17 36.93
C GLY A 447 20.39 -5.90 38.16
N LYS A 448 21.12 -6.92 38.58
CA LYS A 448 20.87 -7.66 39.83
C LYS A 448 22.10 -7.57 40.71
N ARG A 449 21.94 -7.15 41.96
CA ARG A 449 23.02 -7.12 42.95
C ARG A 449 22.73 -8.05 44.10
N THR A 450 23.77 -8.53 44.77
CA THR A 450 23.58 -9.33 45.98
C THR A 450 23.34 -8.43 47.19
N LEU A 451 22.63 -8.91 48.19
CA LEU A 451 22.38 -8.16 49.43
C LEU A 451 23.71 -7.73 50.11
N MET A 452 24.74 -8.58 50.02
CA MET A 452 26.10 -8.28 50.48
C MET A 452 26.69 -7.05 49.76
N GLN A 453 26.57 -6.97 48.43
CA GLN A 453 27.06 -5.83 47.66
C GLN A 453 26.31 -4.53 48.00
N TYR A 454 25.01 -4.62 48.29
CA TYR A 454 24.22 -3.46 48.72
C TYR A 454 24.70 -2.91 50.07
N LEU A 455 24.91 -3.79 51.06
CA LEU A 455 25.37 -3.42 52.40
C LEU A 455 26.81 -2.89 52.44
N LEU A 456 27.71 -3.42 51.59
CA LEU A 456 29.11 -2.98 51.52
C LEU A 456 29.34 -1.71 50.69
N LYS A 457 28.38 -1.27 49.87
CA LYS A 457 28.50 -0.09 48.99
C LYS A 457 28.93 1.20 49.71
N PRO A 458 28.39 1.57 50.89
CA PRO A 458 28.79 2.78 51.60
C PRO A 458 30.24 2.72 52.09
N ILE A 459 30.67 1.56 52.59
CA ILE A 459 32.03 1.32 53.10
C ILE A 459 33.04 1.38 51.95
N LEU A 460 32.71 0.75 50.82
CA LEU A 460 33.56 0.77 49.62
C LEU A 460 33.67 2.17 49.00
N ARG A 461 32.57 2.94 48.95
CA ARG A 461 32.58 4.34 48.48
C ARG A 461 33.39 5.26 49.40
N ALA A 462 33.30 5.08 50.72
CA ALA A 462 34.09 5.86 51.67
C ALA A 462 35.59 5.59 51.51
N LYS A 463 35.99 4.33 51.32
CA LYS A 463 37.39 3.96 51.08
C LYS A 463 37.92 4.52 49.75
N SER A 464 37.14 4.47 48.67
CA SER A 464 37.58 4.98 47.36
C SER A 464 37.69 6.50 47.32
N ASN A 465 36.80 7.22 48.02
CA ASN A 465 36.82 8.69 48.03
C ASN A 465 37.84 9.26 49.04
N ALA A 466 38.21 8.51 50.08
CA ALA A 466 39.21 8.94 51.06
C ALA A 466 40.68 8.80 50.57
N LEU A 467 40.91 8.07 49.48
CA LEU A 467 42.24 7.82 48.89
C LEU A 467 42.49 8.61 47.60
N ILE A 468 41.61 9.56 47.27
CA ILE A 468 41.74 10.43 46.09
C ILE A 468 41.54 11.87 46.56
N GLU A 469 42.66 12.60 46.67
CA GLU A 469 42.66 14.06 46.84
C GLU A 469 42.44 14.71 45.47
N ARG A 470 41.82 15.90 45.45
CA ARG A 470 41.30 16.54 44.24
C ARG A 470 42.36 17.35 43.50
#